data_AF-R6UWL0-F1
#
_entry.id   AF-R6UWL0-F1
#
_cell.length_a   1.000
_cell.length_b   1.000
_cell.length_c   1.000
_cell.angle_alpha   90.00
_cell.angle_beta   90.00
_cell.angle_gamma   90.00
#
_symmetry.space_group_name_H-M   'P 1'
#
loop_
_entity.id
_entity.type
_entity.pdbx_description
1 polymer ?
#
loop_
_entity_poly.entity_id
_entity_poly.type
_entity_poly.pdbx_seq_one_letter_code
_entity_poly.pdbx_strand_id
1 'polypeptide(L)'
;MYNATYWLDRVVDEETEEVIQEGTDQSAGHFNNMEEGISDAHLATAILLISASLSADQVATEEQTITLGNSESFPFNNSVETVALNTARNFTDYTVEAEVLEHDGNVGDVKIFSRLLNGFKVAYDGSAKTATIKLRIKGGM
;
A
#
# COMPACT_ATOMS: atom_id res chain seq x y z
N MET A 1 19.52 -10.81 -11.67
CA MET A 1 18.95 -12.12 -11.29
C MET A 1 20.11 -13.04 -10.98
N TYR A 2 20.01 -13.86 -9.95
CA TYR A 2 21.06 -14.84 -9.64
C TYR A 2 21.26 -15.77 -10.84
N ASN A 3 22.52 -16.08 -11.18
CA ASN A 3 22.84 -17.01 -12.26
C ASN A 3 23.37 -18.29 -11.61
N ALA A 4 22.52 -19.31 -11.52
CA ALA A 4 22.87 -20.56 -10.86
C ALA A 4 23.95 -21.30 -11.65
N THR A 5 25.02 -21.65 -10.95
CA THR A 5 26.04 -22.59 -11.45
C THR A 5 25.77 -23.95 -10.85
N TYR A 6 25.53 -24.95 -11.71
CA TYR A 6 25.22 -26.30 -11.26
C TYR A 6 26.48 -27.08 -10.93
N TRP A 7 26.42 -27.83 -9.84
CA TRP A 7 27.36 -28.87 -9.52
C TRP A 7 27.23 -30.01 -10.53
N LEU A 8 28.37 -30.59 -10.90
CA LEU A 8 28.47 -31.74 -11.78
C LEU A 8 29.24 -32.84 -11.05
N ASP A 9 28.77 -34.08 -11.12
CA ASP A 9 29.46 -35.23 -10.51
C ASP A 9 30.77 -35.56 -11.26
N ARG A 10 30.90 -35.13 -12.51
CA ARG A 10 32.11 -35.23 -13.35
C ARG A 10 32.07 -34.23 -14.49
N VAL A 11 33.23 -33.83 -14.99
CA VAL A 11 33.40 -32.99 -16.18
C VAL A 11 33.90 -33.86 -17.32
N VAL A 12 33.21 -33.80 -18.46
CA VAL A 12 33.54 -34.54 -19.68
C VAL A 12 33.90 -33.59 -20.81
N ASP A 13 34.71 -34.07 -21.75
CA ASP A 13 34.99 -33.38 -23.01
C ASP A 13 33.75 -33.40 -23.91
N GLU A 14 33.40 -32.25 -24.48
CA GLU A 14 32.16 -32.10 -25.26
C GLU A 14 32.19 -32.85 -26.61
N GLU A 15 33.36 -33.13 -27.17
CA GLU A 15 33.50 -33.79 -28.48
C GLU A 15 33.73 -35.30 -28.34
N THR A 16 34.44 -35.72 -27.29
CA THR A 16 34.88 -37.12 -27.12
C THR A 16 34.15 -37.89 -26.02
N GLU A 17 33.36 -37.20 -25.17
CA GLU A 17 32.69 -37.74 -23.97
C GLU A 17 33.63 -38.38 -22.94
N GLU A 18 34.95 -38.23 -23.10
CA GLU A 18 35.94 -38.70 -22.15
C GLU A 18 35.92 -37.85 -20.87
N VAL A 19 36.08 -38.49 -19.72
CA VAL A 19 36.10 -37.80 -18.42
C VAL A 19 37.41 -37.03 -18.27
N ILE A 20 37.32 -35.69 -18.21
CA ILE A 20 38.44 -34.79 -17.99
C ILE A 20 38.76 -34.70 -16.49
N GLN A 21 37.71 -34.68 -15.67
CA GLN A 21 37.83 -34.52 -14.22
C GLN A 21 36.69 -35.24 -13.49
N GLU A 22 37.05 -36.12 -12.57
CA GLU A 22 36.09 -36.70 -11.61
C GLU A 22 35.73 -35.67 -10.54
N GLY A 23 34.46 -35.62 -10.15
CA GLY A 23 33.99 -34.78 -9.06
C GLY A 23 34.45 -35.26 -7.69
N THR A 24 34.03 -34.55 -6.64
CA THR A 24 34.21 -35.01 -5.25
C THR A 24 33.15 -36.03 -4.87
N ASP A 25 33.32 -36.76 -3.77
CA ASP A 25 32.29 -37.67 -3.20
C ASP A 25 30.97 -36.96 -2.78
N GLN A 26 30.87 -35.64 -2.99
CA GLN A 26 29.67 -34.85 -2.78
C GLN A 26 28.73 -34.97 -3.98
N SER A 27 27.48 -35.38 -3.75
CA SER A 27 26.50 -35.55 -4.82
C SER A 27 26.02 -34.22 -5.39
N ALA A 28 26.24 -34.01 -6.68
CA ALA A 28 25.72 -32.87 -7.41
C ALA A 28 24.20 -32.71 -7.25
N GLY A 29 23.44 -33.82 -7.26
CA GLY A 29 22.00 -33.79 -7.05
C GLY A 29 21.60 -33.18 -5.70
N HIS A 30 22.25 -33.57 -4.61
CA HIS A 30 21.96 -33.00 -3.29
C HIS A 30 22.37 -31.53 -3.18
N PHE A 31 23.51 -31.15 -3.75
CA PHE A 31 23.99 -29.77 -3.72
C PHE A 31 23.15 -28.84 -4.60
N ASN A 32 22.74 -29.29 -5.78
CA ASN A 32 21.87 -28.53 -6.67
C ASN A 32 20.47 -28.35 -6.05
N ASN A 33 19.91 -29.39 -5.42
CA ASN A 33 18.64 -29.25 -4.68
C ASN A 33 18.73 -28.23 -3.54
N MET A 34 19.89 -28.17 -2.85
CA MET A 34 20.12 -27.19 -1.79
C MET A 34 20.22 -25.78 -2.37
N GLU A 35 20.99 -25.61 -3.46
CA GLU A 35 21.17 -24.33 -4.15
C GLU A 35 19.85 -23.78 -4.69
N GLU A 36 19.07 -24.62 -5.38
CA GLU A 36 17.74 -24.29 -5.86
C GLU A 36 16.82 -23.92 -4.69
N GLY A 37 16.81 -24.72 -3.62
CA GLY A 37 16.00 -24.44 -2.44
C GLY A 37 16.35 -23.09 -1.77
N ILE A 38 17.64 -22.74 -1.71
CA ILE A 38 18.09 -21.43 -1.18
C ILE A 38 17.64 -20.30 -2.10
N SER A 39 17.83 -20.45 -3.42
CA SER A 39 17.43 -19.45 -4.41
C SER A 39 15.91 -19.22 -4.39
N ASP A 40 15.13 -20.29 -4.37
CA ASP A 40 13.66 -20.22 -4.33
C ASP A 40 13.15 -19.62 -3.02
N ALA A 41 13.77 -19.95 -1.89
CA ALA A 41 13.44 -19.34 -0.61
C ALA A 41 13.71 -17.83 -0.60
N HIS A 42 14.82 -17.38 -1.19
CA HIS A 42 15.10 -15.95 -1.34
C HIS A 42 14.10 -15.25 -2.26
N LEU A 43 13.74 -15.86 -3.39
CA LEU A 43 12.73 -15.33 -4.30
C LEU A 43 11.36 -15.22 -3.61
N ALA A 44 10.92 -16.28 -2.93
CA ALA A 44 9.67 -16.30 -2.18
C ALA A 44 9.67 -15.24 -1.08
N THR A 45 10.80 -15.06 -0.37
CA THR A 45 10.95 -14.02 0.65
C THR A 45 10.82 -12.63 0.05
N ALA A 46 11.44 -12.37 -1.11
CA ALA A 46 11.33 -11.09 -1.80
C ALA A 46 9.90 -10.79 -2.24
N ILE A 47 9.20 -11.79 -2.79
CA ILE A 47 7.78 -11.67 -3.17
C ILE A 47 6.93 -11.40 -1.93
N LEU A 48 7.15 -12.13 -0.83
CA LEU A 48 6.42 -11.94 0.42
C LEU A 48 6.63 -10.52 0.96
N LEU A 49 7.87 -10.03 0.96
CA LEU A 49 8.18 -8.67 1.40
C LEU A 49 7.45 -7.62 0.56
N ILE A 50 7.46 -7.76 -0.77
CA ILE A 50 6.72 -6.86 -1.67
C ILE A 50 5.22 -6.89 -1.36
N SER A 51 4.64 -8.09 -1.22
CA SER A 51 3.21 -8.24 -0.92
C SER A 51 2.82 -7.67 0.45
N ALA A 52 3.69 -7.81 1.45
CA ALA A 52 3.50 -7.28 2.79
C ALA A 52 3.57 -5.75 2.78
N SER A 53 4.51 -5.16 2.05
CA SER A 53 4.62 -3.70 1.89
C SER A 53 3.38 -3.12 1.21
N LEU A 54 2.94 -3.68 0.09
CA LEU A 54 1.73 -3.22 -0.61
C LEU A 54 0.48 -3.33 0.29
N SER A 55 0.39 -4.40 1.08
CA SER A 55 -0.71 -4.59 2.03
C SER A 55 -0.64 -3.57 3.18
N ALA A 56 0.55 -3.28 3.68
CA ALA A 56 0.77 -2.29 4.73
C ALA A 56 0.39 -0.89 4.25
N ASP A 57 0.79 -0.51 3.03
CA ASP A 57 0.44 0.76 2.41
C ASP A 57 -1.09 0.91 2.24
N GLN A 58 -1.78 -0.16 1.88
CA GLN A 58 -3.24 -0.15 1.74
C GLN A 58 -3.98 0.07 3.06
N VAL A 59 -3.43 -0.40 4.19
CA VAL A 59 -4.01 -0.25 5.53
C VAL A 59 -3.51 1.02 6.25
N ALA A 60 -2.43 1.63 5.76
CA ALA A 60 -1.88 2.86 6.31
C ALA A 60 -2.96 3.96 6.37
N THR A 61 -3.16 4.48 7.58
CA THR A 61 -4.17 5.50 7.84
C THR A 61 -3.52 6.87 7.84
N GLU A 62 -4.01 7.74 6.95
CA GLU A 62 -3.68 9.16 6.96
C GLU A 62 -4.72 9.90 7.78
N GLU A 63 -4.28 10.72 8.74
CA GLU A 63 -5.18 11.54 9.55
C GLU A 63 -5.00 13.03 9.19
N GLN A 64 -6.11 13.73 8.98
CA GLN A 64 -6.14 15.17 8.77
C GLN A 64 -7.18 15.81 9.69
N THR A 65 -6.94 17.04 10.12
CA THR A 65 -7.94 17.82 10.88
C THR A 65 -8.20 19.11 10.13
N ILE A 66 -9.48 19.38 9.86
CA ILE A 66 -9.93 20.55 9.12
C ILE A 66 -11.00 21.28 9.92
N THR A 67 -11.17 22.57 9.63
CA THR A 67 -12.21 23.39 10.26
C THR A 67 -13.11 23.97 9.18
N LEU A 68 -14.36 23.52 9.15
CA LEU A 68 -15.37 23.95 8.22
C LEU A 68 -16.17 25.11 8.81
N GLY A 69 -16.38 26.17 8.03
CA GLY A 69 -17.17 27.34 8.40
C GLY A 69 -18.44 27.47 7.58
N ASN A 70 -19.56 27.80 8.23
CA ASN A 70 -20.83 28.14 7.59
C ASN A 70 -21.23 29.57 7.96
N SER A 71 -21.53 30.38 6.94
CA SER A 71 -22.02 31.75 7.11
C SER A 71 -23.52 31.89 6.86
N GLU A 72 -24.18 30.84 6.38
CA GLU A 72 -25.60 30.86 6.05
C GLU A 72 -26.47 30.56 7.26
N SER A 73 -27.72 31.03 7.21
CA SER A 73 -28.74 30.74 8.21
C SER A 73 -29.51 29.47 7.88
N PHE A 74 -29.93 28.72 8.90
CA PHE A 74 -30.78 27.55 8.72
C PHE A 74 -32.02 27.88 7.84
N PRO A 75 -32.38 27.03 6.86
CA PRO A 75 -31.85 25.67 6.59
C PRO A 75 -30.68 25.61 5.60
N PHE A 76 -30.05 26.74 5.26
CA PHE A 76 -28.95 26.78 4.30
C PHE A 76 -27.59 26.56 4.98
N ASN A 77 -26.66 25.96 4.23
CA ASN A 77 -25.31 25.67 4.67
C ASN A 77 -24.32 25.81 3.49
N ASN A 78 -23.19 26.49 3.72
CA ASN A 78 -22.12 26.65 2.72
C ASN A 78 -20.74 26.13 3.19
N SER A 79 -20.70 25.20 4.14
CA SER A 79 -19.51 24.63 4.80
C SER A 79 -18.61 23.74 3.94
N VAL A 80 -18.66 23.88 2.62
CA VAL A 80 -17.94 23.01 1.68
C VAL A 80 -16.46 23.39 1.61
N GLU A 81 -15.58 22.42 1.87
CA GLU A 81 -14.14 22.56 1.67
C GLU A 81 -13.59 21.44 0.78
N THR A 82 -12.54 21.75 0.02
CA THR A 82 -11.80 20.76 -0.78
C THR A 82 -10.52 20.39 -0.04
N VAL A 83 -10.36 19.10 0.24
CA VAL A 83 -9.23 18.55 0.99
C VAL A 83 -8.30 17.82 0.02
N ALA A 84 -7.02 18.17 0.06
CA ALA A 84 -5.97 17.45 -0.65
C ALA A 84 -5.40 16.34 0.24
N LEU A 85 -5.13 15.18 -0.35
CA LEU A 85 -4.42 14.10 0.36
C LEU A 85 -2.94 14.46 0.50
N ASN A 86 -2.34 14.17 1.65
CA ASN A 86 -0.91 14.33 1.87
C ASN A 86 -0.11 13.24 1.15
N THR A 87 -0.67 12.02 1.13
CA THR A 87 -0.09 10.88 0.43
C THR A 87 -0.76 10.71 -0.92
N ALA A 88 0.04 10.69 -1.99
CA ALA A 88 -0.48 10.44 -3.33
C ALA A 88 -1.05 9.01 -3.42
N ARG A 89 -2.21 8.89 -4.04
CA ARG A 89 -2.95 7.62 -4.26
C ARG A 89 -2.92 7.25 -5.74
N ASN A 90 -2.95 5.94 -6.01
CA ASN A 90 -3.03 5.39 -7.36
C ASN A 90 -4.48 5.16 -7.82
N PHE A 91 -5.42 5.08 -6.86
CA PHE A 91 -6.83 4.81 -7.12
C PHE A 91 -7.76 5.70 -6.28
N THR A 92 -9.01 5.85 -6.71
CA THR A 92 -10.04 6.68 -6.05
C THR A 92 -10.90 5.91 -5.04
N ASP A 93 -10.61 4.63 -4.82
CA ASP A 93 -11.35 3.70 -3.95
C ASP A 93 -10.94 3.79 -2.47
N TYR A 94 -10.21 4.84 -2.10
CA TYR A 94 -9.93 5.14 -0.70
C TYR A 94 -11.23 5.47 0.07
N THR A 95 -11.23 5.11 1.35
CA THR A 95 -12.30 5.41 2.30
C THR A 95 -11.92 6.60 3.15
N VAL A 96 -12.89 7.46 3.45
CA VAL A 96 -12.73 8.61 4.36
C VAL A 96 -13.76 8.46 5.47
N GLU A 97 -13.28 8.29 6.70
CA GLU A 97 -14.09 8.32 7.92
C GLU A 97 -13.98 9.72 8.54
N ALA A 98 -15.11 10.32 8.88
CA ALA A 98 -15.16 11.64 9.49
C ALA A 98 -15.62 11.54 10.95
N GLU A 99 -14.92 12.24 11.84
CA GLU A 99 -15.22 12.36 13.26
C GLU A 99 -15.27 13.85 13.63
N VAL A 100 -16.40 14.31 14.16
CA VAL A 100 -16.54 15.70 14.64
C VAL A 100 -15.84 15.83 15.98
N LEU A 101 -14.89 16.76 16.10
CA LEU A 101 -14.15 17.02 17.33
C LEU A 101 -14.75 18.19 18.12
N GLU A 102 -14.85 19.35 17.49
CA GLU A 102 -15.37 20.59 18.10
C GLU A 102 -16.40 21.22 17.17
N HIS A 103 -17.41 21.88 17.72
CA HIS A 103 -18.43 22.56 16.91
C HIS A 103 -19.13 23.69 17.66
N ASP A 104 -19.54 24.72 16.93
CA ASP A 104 -20.41 25.79 17.41
C ASP A 104 -21.79 25.67 16.73
N GLY A 105 -22.73 24.99 17.40
CA GLY A 105 -24.07 24.71 16.89
C GLY A 105 -24.27 23.26 16.43
N ASN A 106 -25.33 23.00 15.66
CA ASN A 106 -25.68 21.65 15.23
C ASN A 106 -24.95 21.29 13.92
N VAL A 107 -24.10 20.27 13.91
CA VAL A 107 -23.34 19.86 12.71
C VAL A 107 -24.19 19.03 11.75
N GLY A 108 -25.15 18.25 12.24
CA GLY A 108 -25.84 17.26 11.41
C GLY A 108 -24.89 16.18 10.91
N ASP A 109 -25.06 15.74 9.66
CA ASP A 109 -24.26 14.70 9.03
C ASP A 109 -23.09 15.30 8.24
N VAL A 110 -21.91 14.71 8.42
CA VAL A 110 -20.73 15.03 7.60
C VAL A 110 -20.77 14.21 6.31
N LYS A 111 -20.69 14.90 5.17
CA LYS A 111 -20.76 14.31 3.83
C LYS A 111 -19.43 14.45 3.13
N ILE A 112 -18.91 13.32 2.65
CA ILE A 112 -17.74 13.25 1.77
C ILE A 112 -18.22 13.02 0.35
N PHE A 113 -17.82 13.86 -0.60
CA PHE A 113 -18.29 13.81 -1.98
C PHE A 113 -17.22 14.30 -2.96
N SER A 114 -17.50 14.19 -4.26
CA SER A 114 -16.59 14.61 -5.34
C SER A 114 -15.16 14.06 -5.16
N ARG A 115 -15.04 12.75 -4.92
CA ARG A 115 -13.73 12.10 -4.78
C ARG A 115 -12.94 12.18 -6.08
N LEU A 116 -11.71 12.62 -5.96
CA LEU A 116 -10.67 12.66 -6.98
C LEU A 116 -9.50 11.78 -6.53
N LEU A 117 -8.53 11.55 -7.42
CA LEU A 117 -7.38 10.71 -7.11
C LEU A 117 -6.65 11.14 -5.83
N ASN A 118 -6.39 12.44 -5.67
CA ASN A 118 -5.61 12.99 -4.56
C ASN A 118 -6.37 14.05 -3.76
N GLY A 119 -7.70 13.94 -3.70
CA GLY A 119 -8.49 14.87 -2.91
C GLY A 119 -9.98 14.62 -3.01
N PHE A 120 -10.74 15.25 -2.13
CA PHE A 120 -12.19 15.12 -2.07
C PHE A 120 -12.80 16.41 -1.52
N LYS A 121 -14.13 16.49 -1.54
CA LYS A 121 -14.87 17.55 -0.84
C LYS A 121 -15.54 17.01 0.39
N VAL A 122 -15.62 17.87 1.40
CA VAL A 122 -16.28 17.60 2.67
C VAL A 122 -17.17 18.78 3.05
N ALA A 123 -18.32 18.48 3.59
CA ALA A 123 -19.28 19.45 4.10
C ALA A 123 -20.09 18.83 5.23
N TYR A 124 -20.77 19.64 6.04
CA TYR A 124 -21.82 19.18 6.95
C TYR A 124 -23.17 19.81 6.59
N ASP A 125 -24.29 19.22 7.00
CA ASP A 125 -25.63 19.69 6.62
C ASP A 125 -26.42 20.41 7.74
N GLY A 126 -25.87 20.48 8.95
CA GLY A 126 -26.45 21.22 10.06
C GLY A 126 -26.22 22.74 9.99
N SER A 127 -26.68 23.44 11.03
CA SER A 127 -26.61 24.90 11.17
C SER A 127 -25.44 25.40 12.02
N ALA A 128 -24.45 24.55 12.31
CA ALA A 128 -23.25 24.97 13.03
C ALA A 128 -22.59 26.14 12.27
N LYS A 129 -21.96 27.07 12.99
CA LYS A 129 -21.13 28.14 12.40
C LYS A 129 -19.76 27.62 12.06
N THR A 130 -19.20 26.80 12.93
CA THR A 130 -17.91 26.15 12.75
C THR A 130 -17.98 24.70 13.21
N ALA A 131 -17.26 23.83 12.53
CA ALA A 131 -17.06 22.44 12.93
C ALA A 131 -15.64 22.01 12.59
N THR A 132 -14.90 21.53 13.59
CA THR A 132 -13.60 20.90 13.40
C THR A 132 -13.79 19.40 13.27
N ILE A 133 -13.32 18.85 12.15
CA ILE A 133 -13.54 17.47 11.75
C ILE A 133 -12.20 16.79 11.56
N LYS A 134 -12.03 15.65 12.22
CA LYS A 134 -10.95 14.72 11.98
C LYS A 134 -11.34 13.76 10.87
N LEU A 135 -10.50 13.66 9.87
CA LEU A 135 -10.64 12.80 8.71
C LEU A 135 -9.60 11.69 8.81
N ARG A 136 -10.05 10.44 8.73
CA ARG A 136 -9.18 9.26 8.62
C ARG A 136 -9.33 8.67 7.23
N ILE A 137 -8.25 8.70 6.44
CA ILE A 137 -8.21 8.24 5.05
C ILE A 137 -7.43 6.93 4.99
N LYS A 138 -8.00 5.91 4.33
CA LYS A 138 -7.40 4.57 4.17
C LYS A 138 -7.61 4.06 2.75
N GLY A 139 -6.68 3.25 2.25
CA GLY A 139 -6.75 2.63 0.91
C GLY A 139 -6.38 3.57 -0.25
N GLY A 140 -6.59 3.11 -1.49
CA GLY A 140 -6.25 3.85 -2.70
C GLY A 140 -4.77 3.77 -3.12
N MET A 141 -3.99 2.85 -2.56
CA MET A 141 -2.59 2.61 -2.93
C MET A 141 -2.47 1.65 -4.12
#